data_AF-A0A6N9VNE3-F1
#
_entry.id   AF-A0A6N9VNE3-F1
#
_cell.length_a   1.000
_cell.length_b   1.000
_cell.length_c   1.000
_cell.angle_alpha   90.00
_cell.angle_beta   90.00
_cell.angle_gamma   90.00
#
_symmetry.space_group_name_H-M   'P 1'
#
loop_
_entity.id
_entity.type
_entity.pdbx_description
1 polymer ?
#
loop_
_entity_poly.entity_id
_entity_poly.type
_entity_poly.pdbx_seq_one_letter_code
_entity_poly.pdbx_strand_id
1 'polypeptide(L)' 'PTVLFLGADAEGQQPLVSEAVRGEGAHLVDADGTRFMVGLHELAELAPRDIVAKAITRRMQERDAEHMYLDARHFGAR' A
#
# COMPACT_ATOMS: atom_id res chain seq x y z
N PRO A 1 -1.82 8.26 5.91
CA PRO A 1 -0.44 7.78 5.71
C PRO A 1 -0.46 6.25 5.70
N THR A 2 0.59 5.59 5.24
CA THR A 2 0.70 4.12 5.26
C THR A 2 1.80 3.72 6.22
N VAL A 3 1.58 2.72 7.08
CA VAL A 3 2.60 2.25 8.02
C VAL A 3 3.67 1.46 7.27
N LEU A 4 4.94 1.70 7.56
CA LEU A 4 6.03 0.89 7.01
C LEU A 4 6.15 -0.41 7.80
N PHE A 5 6.04 -1.54 7.11
CA PHE A 5 6.25 -2.85 7.72
C PHE A 5 7.74 -3.05 8.05
N LEU A 6 8.03 -3.36 9.32
CA LEU A 6 9.39 -3.59 9.84
C LEU A 6 9.59 -5.04 10.31
N GLY A 7 8.65 -5.94 10.03
CA GLY A 7 8.60 -7.31 10.54
C GLY A 7 7.46 -7.53 11.55
N ALA A 8 7.06 -8.79 11.72
CA ALA A 8 5.97 -9.19 12.62
C ALA A 8 6.26 -8.87 14.10
N ASP A 9 7.54 -8.92 14.49
CA ASP A 9 8.01 -8.70 15.87
C ASP A 9 8.36 -7.23 16.16
N ALA A 10 7.99 -6.30 15.26
CA ALA A 10 8.33 -4.89 15.44
C ALA A 10 7.52 -4.25 16.58
N GLU A 11 8.22 -3.77 17.61
CA GLU A 11 7.63 -3.10 18.77
C GLU A 11 7.76 -1.57 18.69
N GLY A 12 6.90 -0.87 19.45
CA GLY A 12 6.94 0.60 19.57
C GLY A 12 6.31 1.34 18.39
N GLN A 13 6.69 2.62 18.21
CA GLN A 13 6.15 3.47 17.17
C GLN A 13 6.72 3.10 15.80
N GLN A 14 5.85 2.68 14.87
CA GLN A 14 6.26 2.34 13.51
C GLN A 14 6.35 3.61 12.62
N PRO A 15 7.38 3.73 11.76
CA PRO A 15 7.49 4.80 10.78
C PRO A 15 6.31 4.84 9.82
N LEU A 16 6.00 6.03 9.33
CA LEU A 16 4.94 6.25 8.35
C LEU A 16 5.53 6.63 7.00
N VAL A 17 5.04 6.00 5.95
CA VAL A 17 5.16 6.46 4.57
C VAL A 17 4.07 7.52 4.34
N SER A 18 4.48 8.69 3.86
CA SER A 18 3.57 9.82 3.61
C SER A 18 2.49 9.48 2.58
N GLU A 19 1.29 10.03 2.74
CA GLU A 19 0.23 9.92 1.71
C GLU A 19 0.63 10.58 0.41
N ALA A 20 1.53 11.56 0.48
CA ALA A 20 2.09 12.20 -0.70
C ALA A 20 2.69 11.18 -1.67
N VAL A 21 3.27 10.07 -1.19
CA VAL A 21 3.83 9.05 -2.08
C VAL A 21 2.74 8.40 -2.95
N ARG A 22 1.55 8.13 -2.40
CA ARG A 22 0.38 7.72 -3.21
C ARG A 22 -0.13 8.86 -4.08
N GLY A 23 -0.12 10.09 -3.56
CA GLY A 23 -0.45 11.33 -4.27
C GLY A 23 0.34 11.55 -5.56
N GLU A 24 1.63 11.23 -5.52
CA GLU A 24 2.57 11.31 -6.65
C GLU A 24 2.47 10.12 -7.62
N GLY A 25 1.53 9.19 -7.39
CA GLY A 25 1.24 8.09 -8.33
C GLY A 25 1.86 6.74 -7.96
N ALA A 26 2.39 6.54 -6.76
CA ALA A 26 2.84 5.22 -6.34
C ALA A 26 1.67 4.22 -6.27
N HIS A 27 1.95 2.96 -6.59
CA HIS A 27 0.94 1.91 -6.70
C HIS A 27 0.94 0.99 -5.49
N LEU A 28 -0.25 0.61 -5.01
CA LEU A 28 -0.38 -0.45 -4.01
C LEU A 28 -0.46 -1.80 -4.72
N VAL A 29 0.55 -2.65 -4.49
CA VAL A 29 0.71 -3.95 -5.17
C VAL A 29 0.95 -5.08 -4.18
N ASP A 30 0.53 -6.30 -4.56
CA ASP A 30 0.92 -7.52 -3.84
C ASP A 30 2.30 -8.04 -4.27
N ALA A 31 2.73 -9.18 -3.73
CA ALA A 31 4.04 -9.77 -4.01
C ALA A 31 4.25 -10.18 -5.48
N ASP A 32 3.17 -10.39 -6.24
CA ASP A 32 3.24 -10.66 -7.68
C ASP A 32 3.28 -9.37 -8.51
N GLY A 33 3.23 -8.20 -7.87
CA GLY A 33 3.15 -6.91 -8.54
C GLY A 33 1.72 -6.56 -9.01
N THR A 34 0.69 -7.27 -8.55
CA THR A 34 -0.70 -6.97 -8.95
C THR A 34 -1.18 -5.71 -8.24
N ARG A 35 -1.48 -4.65 -9.01
CA ARG A 35 -2.09 -3.42 -8.48
C ARG A 35 -3.56 -3.67 -8.12
N PHE A 36 -3.85 -3.70 -6.82
CA PHE A 36 -5.14 -4.20 -6.34
C PHE A 36 -6.16 -3.12 -6.04
N MET A 37 -5.77 -1.84 -5.97
CA MET A 37 -6.71 -0.74 -5.73
C MET A 37 -7.56 -0.40 -6.96
N VAL A 38 -7.09 -0.76 -8.15
CA VAL A 38 -7.81 -0.54 -9.41
C VAL A 38 -9.07 -1.40 -9.44
N GLY A 39 -10.22 -0.78 -9.70
CA GLY A 39 -11.52 -1.46 -9.70
C GLY A 39 -12.14 -1.67 -8.32
N LEU A 40 -11.42 -1.42 -7.22
CA LEU A 40 -12.00 -1.40 -5.87
C LEU A 40 -12.65 -0.06 -5.52
N HIS A 41 -12.05 1.04 -5.97
CA HIS A 41 -12.55 2.40 -5.78
C HIS A 41 -12.15 3.25 -6.98
N GLU A 42 -13.00 4.20 -7.39
CA GLU A 42 -12.76 5.06 -8.56
C GLU A 42 -11.44 5.87 -8.44
N LEU A 43 -11.11 6.30 -7.22
CA LEU A 43 -9.88 7.03 -6.90
C LEU A 43 -8.64 6.13 -6.69
N ALA A 44 -8.78 4.80 -6.73
CA ALA A 44 -7.70 3.85 -6.48
C ALA A 44 -6.83 4.22 -5.24
N GLU A 45 -5.52 4.41 -5.38
CA GLU A 45 -4.60 4.78 -4.28
C GLU A 45 -4.90 6.14 -3.65
N LEU A 46 -5.70 6.99 -4.30
CA LEU A 46 -6.17 8.27 -3.74
C LEU A 46 -7.49 8.14 -2.98
N ALA A 47 -8.04 6.92 -2.84
CA ALA A 47 -9.24 6.69 -2.04
C ALA A 47 -9.03 7.11 -0.57
N PRO A 48 -10.14 7.36 0.17
CA PRO A 48 -10.10 7.60 1.60
C PRO A 48 -9.25 6.57 2.35
N ARG A 49 -8.51 7.03 3.36
CA ARG A 49 -7.54 6.21 4.10
C ARG A 49 -8.14 4.93 4.67
N ASP A 50 -9.38 4.96 5.15
CA ASP A 50 -10.03 3.78 5.71
C ASP A 50 -10.36 2.74 4.63
N ILE A 51 -10.72 3.17 3.41
CA ILE A 51 -10.90 2.29 2.26
C ILE A 51 -9.57 1.64 1.88
N VAL A 52 -8.50 2.44 1.77
CA VAL A 52 -7.15 1.95 1.46
C VAL A 52 -6.67 0.95 2.50
N ALA A 53 -6.83 1.27 3.79
CA ALA A 53 -6.41 0.38 4.88
C ALA A 53 -7.18 -0.95 4.86
N LYS A 54 -8.51 -0.92 4.67
CA LYS A 54 -9.33 -2.14 4.54
C LYS A 54 -8.92 -2.96 3.32
N ALA A 55 -8.61 -2.32 2.19
CA ALA A 55 -8.17 -3.00 0.98
C ALA A 55 -6.81 -3.71 1.16
N ILE A 56 -5.85 -3.06 1.83
CA ILE A 56 -4.56 -3.66 2.19
C ILE A 56 -4.78 -4.89 3.08
N THR A 57 -5.55 -4.76 4.17
CA THR A 57 -5.82 -5.88 5.09
C THR A 57 -6.53 -7.04 4.39
N ARG A 58 -7.53 -6.74 3.55
CA ARG A 58 -8.24 -7.77 2.78
C ARG A 58 -7.29 -8.50 1.82
N ARG A 59 -6.46 -7.76 1.08
CA ARG A 59 -5.49 -8.36 0.16
C ARG A 59 -4.43 -9.20 0.89
N MET A 60 -3.97 -8.76 2.06
CA MET A 60 -3.08 -9.55 2.92
C MET A 60 -3.70 -10.91 3.28
N GLN A 61 -4.98 -10.93 3.68
CA GLN A 61 -5.70 -12.17 3.99
C GLN A 61 -5.90 -13.06 2.76
N GLU A 62 -6.28 -12.48 1.62
CA GLU A 62 -6.47 -13.21 0.36
C GLU A 62 -5.17 -13.87 -0.15
N ARG A 63 -4.02 -13.27 0.16
CA ARG A 63 -2.70 -13.72 -0.32
C ARG A 63 -1.89 -14.47 0.74
N ASP A 64 -2.42 -14.62 1.95
CA ASP A 64 -1.69 -15.13 3.12
C ASP A 64 -0.33 -14.43 3.30
N ALA A 65 -0.36 -13.09 3.33
CA ALA A 65 0.84 -12.25 3.32
C ALA A 65 0.87 -11.28 4.50
N GLU A 66 2.05 -11.06 5.07
CA GLU A 66 2.26 -10.18 6.24
C GLU A 66 2.21 -8.68 5.89
N HIS A 67 2.44 -8.34 4.63
CA HIS A 67 2.50 -6.95 4.16
C HIS A 67 2.23 -6.86 2.66
N MET A 68 1.96 -5.64 2.21
CA MET A 68 1.85 -5.26 0.80
C MET A 68 2.93 -4.24 0.45
N TYR A 69 3.11 -3.96 -0.84
CA TYR A 69 4.12 -3.02 -1.31
C TYR A 69 3.49 -1.72 -1.79
N LEU A 70 4.20 -0.62 -1.55
CA LEU A 70 3.96 0.66 -2.21
C LEU A 70 5.05 0.85 -3.27
N ASP A 71 4.71 0.62 -4.53
CA ASP A 71 5.63 0.63 -5.66
C ASP A 71 5.73 2.01 -6.29
N ALA A 72 6.89 2.62 -6.12
CA ALA A 72 7.28 3.90 -6.71
C ALA A 72 8.47 3.76 -7.67
N ARG A 73 8.80 2.54 -8.15
CA ARG A 73 10.00 2.29 -8.98
C ARG A 73 10.00 3.05 -10.31
N HIS A 74 8.83 3.47 -10.78
CA HIS A 74 8.68 4.26 -12.01
C HIS A 74 8.95 5.77 -11.78
N PHE A 75 9.09 6.22 -10.53
CA PHE A 75 9.41 7.61 -10.25
C PHE A 75 10.79 7.96 -10.82
N GLY A 76 10.84 9.02 -11.62
CA GLY A 76 12.08 9.45 -12.28
C GLY A 76 12.58 8.53 -13.39
N ALA A 77 11.85 7.46 -13.73
CA ALA A 77 12.09 6.71 -14.95
C ALA A 77 11.79 7.62 -16.15
N ARG A 78 12.78 7.81 -17.03
CA ARG A 78 12.65 8.56 -18.29
C ARG A 78 12.41 7.59 -19.43
#